data_AF-A0AAU6MKP2-F1
#
_entry.id   AF-A0AAU6MKP2-F1
#
_cell.length_a   1.000
_cell.length_b   1.000
_cell.length_c   1.000
_cell.angle_alpha   90.00
_cell.angle_beta   90.00
_cell.angle_gamma   90.00
#
_symmetry.space_group_name_H-M   'P 1'
#
loop_
_entity.id
_entity.type
_entity.pdbx_description
1 polymer ?
#
loop_
_entity_poly.entity_id
_entity_poly.type
_entity_poly.pdbx_seq_one_letter_code
_entity_poly.pdbx_strand_id
1 'polypeptide(L)'
;MNGPEIHLEVAPELRLFVAHERRRGRTAVTTDGSSTLGHVVESLGIPLTEAGQILVDGRPVPVSHIPGAGELVEVRAVERPQHVPGAPLRFLLDVHLGTLARRLRLLGVDAAYESEDIGDPALAARSADERRVLLSRDRGLLHRREIWAGAYVYSDRPDDQLRDVLGRFAPHLAPWTRCTACNGPLKTADKDTVSDHLEHGTRKSYDVFAQCTECDRVYWRGAHHARLEAIVTEALHEFAPASADASTDASTGAPAGAPTSASVDGV
;
A
#
# COMPACT_ATOMS: atom_id res chain seq x y z
N MET A 1 7.65 24.30 -38.56
CA MET A 1 6.29 24.68 -38.12
C MET A 1 6.27 24.50 -36.61
N ASN A 2 5.93 25.55 -35.86
CA ASN A 2 5.69 25.38 -34.43
C ASN A 2 4.42 24.53 -34.30
N GLY A 3 4.49 23.43 -33.54
CA GLY A 3 3.31 22.59 -33.33
C GLY A 3 2.25 23.29 -32.48
N PRO A 4 1.09 22.66 -32.26
CA PRO A 4 -0.03 23.30 -31.58
C PRO A 4 0.33 23.63 -30.13
N GLU A 5 -0.01 24.84 -29.71
CA GLU A 5 0.12 25.29 -28.32
C GLU A 5 -1.17 24.95 -27.55
N ILE A 6 -1.01 24.35 -26.37
CA ILE A 6 -2.09 24.02 -25.43
C ILE A 6 -1.89 24.79 -24.12
N HIS A 7 -2.95 24.93 -23.33
CA HIS A 7 -2.88 25.46 -21.97
C HIS A 7 -3.00 24.33 -20.95
N LEU A 8 -2.00 24.12 -20.11
CA LEU A 8 -1.98 23.06 -19.11
C LEU A 8 -2.23 23.61 -17.71
N GLU A 9 -3.05 22.93 -16.94
CA GLU A 9 -3.23 23.12 -15.50
C GLU A 9 -3.02 21.79 -14.75
N VAL A 10 -2.20 21.81 -13.70
CA VAL A 10 -1.80 20.62 -12.94
C VAL A 10 -2.30 20.72 -11.50
N ALA A 11 -2.96 19.66 -11.03
CA ALA A 11 -3.47 19.56 -9.67
C ALA A 11 -2.36 19.80 -8.63
N PRO A 12 -2.67 20.45 -7.48
CA PRO A 12 -1.70 20.78 -6.45
C PRO A 12 -0.77 19.63 -6.03
N GLU A 13 -1.31 18.43 -5.92
CA GLU A 13 -0.66 17.20 -5.49
C GLU A 13 0.38 16.68 -6.49
N LEU A 14 0.26 17.07 -7.76
CA LEU A 14 1.17 16.66 -8.84
C LEU A 14 2.28 17.69 -9.10
N ARG A 15 2.23 18.85 -8.45
CA ARG A 15 3.17 19.96 -8.68
C ARG A 15 4.61 19.63 -8.30
N LEU A 16 4.84 18.62 -7.45
CA LEU A 16 6.20 18.14 -7.16
C LEU A 16 6.90 17.52 -8.39
N PHE A 17 6.12 17.00 -9.34
CA PHE A 17 6.66 16.31 -10.52
C PHE A 17 7.09 17.28 -11.61
N VAL A 18 6.43 18.42 -11.72
CA VAL A 18 6.68 19.40 -12.78
C VAL A 18 7.73 20.45 -12.38
N ALA A 19 8.33 21.06 -13.40
CA ALA A 19 9.24 22.20 -13.26
C ALA A 19 8.58 23.37 -12.52
N HIS A 20 9.38 24.20 -11.85
CA HIS A 20 8.90 25.25 -10.93
C HIS A 20 7.92 26.22 -11.60
N GLU A 21 8.19 26.56 -12.86
CA GLU A 21 7.41 27.48 -13.69
C GLU A 21 5.99 26.98 -13.95
N ARG A 22 5.79 25.65 -13.87
CA ARG A 22 4.51 24.98 -14.15
C ARG A 22 3.71 24.67 -12.88
N ARG A 23 4.22 25.04 -11.70
CA ARG A 23 3.55 24.76 -10.42
C ARG A 23 2.41 25.72 -10.11
N ARG A 24 2.24 26.80 -10.86
CA ARG A 24 1.24 27.83 -10.56
C ARG A 24 0.44 28.19 -11.80
N GLY A 25 -0.87 28.07 -11.68
CA GLY A 25 -1.82 28.48 -12.71
C GLY A 25 -1.66 27.71 -14.01
N ARG A 26 -2.14 28.32 -15.09
CA ARG A 26 -2.12 27.77 -16.44
C ARG A 26 -0.80 28.08 -17.11
N THR A 27 -0.20 27.08 -17.75
CA THR A 27 1.05 27.25 -18.50
C THR A 27 0.88 26.82 -19.94
N ALA A 28 1.42 27.60 -20.88
CA ALA A 28 1.49 27.19 -22.28
C ALA A 28 2.48 26.03 -22.48
N VAL A 29 2.10 25.08 -23.34
CA VAL A 29 2.95 23.96 -23.78
C VAL A 29 2.81 23.82 -25.28
N THR A 30 3.92 23.93 -26.01
CA THR A 30 3.95 23.60 -27.44
C THR A 30 4.11 22.09 -27.59
N THR A 31 3.18 21.45 -28.30
CA THR A 31 3.25 20.03 -28.63
C THR A 31 3.79 19.83 -30.05
N ASP A 32 4.09 18.60 -30.44
CA ASP A 32 4.53 18.26 -31.81
C ASP A 32 3.35 18.05 -32.80
N GLY A 33 2.10 18.09 -32.30
CA GLY A 33 0.87 17.87 -33.08
C GLY A 33 0.52 16.40 -33.33
N SER A 34 1.27 15.45 -32.77
CA SER A 34 1.06 14.00 -32.93
C SER A 34 1.14 13.21 -31.62
N SER A 35 1.77 13.80 -30.60
CA SER A 35 1.94 13.23 -29.27
C SER A 35 0.62 13.21 -28.52
N THR A 36 0.37 12.07 -27.89
CA THR A 36 -0.79 11.89 -27.01
C THR A 36 -0.62 12.67 -25.70
N LEU A 37 -1.71 13.00 -25.02
CA LEU A 37 -1.67 13.64 -23.71
C LEU A 37 -0.91 12.82 -22.69
N GLY A 38 -0.99 11.48 -22.74
CA GLY A 38 -0.17 10.62 -21.89
C GLY A 38 1.32 10.89 -22.06
N HIS A 39 1.79 10.95 -23.31
CA HIS A 39 3.18 11.29 -23.60
C HIS A 39 3.54 12.71 -23.15
N VAL A 40 2.67 13.69 -23.39
CA VAL A 40 2.88 15.07 -22.94
C VAL A 40 3.01 15.13 -21.42
N VAL A 41 2.09 14.50 -20.67
CA VAL A 41 2.07 14.45 -19.20
C VAL A 41 3.36 13.81 -18.67
N GLU A 42 3.80 12.70 -19.24
CA GLU A 42 5.05 12.05 -18.85
C GLU A 42 6.28 12.89 -19.17
N SER A 43 6.29 13.59 -20.32
CA SER A 43 7.40 14.48 -20.70
C SER A 43 7.55 15.68 -19.74
N LEU A 44 6.47 16.07 -19.08
CA LEU A 44 6.46 17.08 -18.01
C LEU A 44 6.90 16.50 -16.66
N GLY A 45 7.06 15.18 -16.60
CA GLY A 45 7.61 14.44 -15.48
C GLY A 45 6.55 13.78 -14.58
N ILE A 46 5.25 13.92 -14.86
CA ILE A 46 4.22 13.30 -14.04
C ILE A 46 4.11 11.82 -14.46
N PRO A 47 4.38 10.84 -13.57
CA PRO A 47 4.12 9.44 -13.89
C PRO A 47 2.63 9.24 -14.11
N LEU A 48 2.23 8.48 -15.14
CA LEU A 48 0.81 8.19 -15.38
C LEU A 48 0.15 7.42 -14.24
N THR A 49 0.95 6.78 -13.37
CA THR A 49 0.46 6.16 -12.12
C THR A 49 -0.09 7.18 -11.11
N GLU A 50 0.31 8.45 -11.22
CA GLU A 50 -0.11 9.55 -10.35
C GLU A 50 -1.16 10.45 -11.01
N ALA A 51 -1.23 10.44 -12.34
CA ALA A 51 -2.26 11.15 -13.09
C ALA A 51 -3.61 10.43 -12.94
N GLY A 52 -4.60 11.14 -12.40
CA GLY A 52 -5.99 10.74 -12.39
C GLY A 52 -6.67 11.05 -13.73
N GLN A 53 -7.87 11.64 -13.67
CA GLN A 53 -8.57 12.06 -14.88
C GLN A 53 -7.81 13.20 -15.59
N ILE A 54 -7.68 13.08 -16.91
CA ILE A 54 -7.25 14.16 -17.78
C ILE A 54 -8.49 14.77 -18.42
N LEU A 55 -8.65 16.08 -18.29
CA LEU A 55 -9.76 16.81 -18.90
C LEU A 55 -9.25 17.70 -20.04
N VAL A 56 -10.04 17.79 -21.10
CA VAL A 56 -9.89 18.78 -22.17
C VAL A 56 -11.16 19.62 -22.19
N ASP A 57 -11.01 20.93 -21.98
CA ASP A 57 -12.12 21.89 -21.90
C ASP A 57 -13.25 21.42 -20.95
N GLY A 58 -12.85 20.87 -19.80
CA GLY A 58 -13.74 20.35 -18.76
C GLY A 58 -14.32 18.95 -19.02
N ARG A 59 -13.95 18.27 -20.12
CA ARG A 59 -14.45 16.92 -20.46
C ARG A 59 -13.37 15.85 -20.27
N PRO A 60 -13.67 14.71 -19.62
CA PRO A 60 -12.69 13.63 -19.50
C PRO A 60 -12.30 13.05 -20.86
N VAL A 61 -11.00 12.86 -21.06
CA VAL A 61 -10.43 12.23 -22.27
C VAL A 61 -9.44 11.13 -21.89
N PRO A 62 -9.23 10.11 -22.74
CA PRO A 62 -8.20 9.11 -22.51
C PRO A 62 -6.80 9.71 -22.67
N VAL A 63 -5.80 9.06 -22.05
CA VAL A 63 -4.38 9.41 -22.24
C VAL A 63 -3.94 9.37 -23.71
N SER A 64 -4.66 8.66 -24.57
CA SER A 64 -4.40 8.56 -26.01
C SER A 64 -4.90 9.76 -26.83
N HIS A 65 -5.61 10.71 -26.22
CA HIS A 65 -6.06 11.94 -26.90
C HIS A 65 -4.86 12.75 -27.41
N ILE A 66 -4.91 13.21 -28.66
CA ILE A 66 -3.91 14.11 -29.23
C ILE A 66 -4.50 15.52 -29.17
N PRO A 67 -3.88 16.45 -28.43
CA PRO A 67 -4.51 17.74 -28.18
C PRO A 67 -4.41 18.69 -29.37
N GLY A 68 -5.47 19.47 -29.56
CA GLY A 68 -5.57 20.55 -30.55
C GLY A 68 -5.03 21.88 -30.04
N ALA A 69 -4.76 22.82 -30.97
CA ALA A 69 -4.32 24.16 -30.60
C ALA A 69 -5.37 24.90 -29.77
N GLY A 70 -4.95 25.53 -28.68
CA GLY A 70 -5.78 26.34 -27.78
C GLY A 70 -6.56 25.55 -26.73
N GLU A 71 -6.53 24.21 -26.77
CA GLU A 71 -7.23 23.37 -25.78
C GLU A 71 -6.71 23.63 -24.35
N LEU A 72 -7.64 23.68 -23.39
CA LEU A 72 -7.32 23.69 -21.97
C LEU A 72 -7.27 22.25 -21.45
N VAL A 73 -6.08 21.82 -21.05
CA VAL A 73 -5.80 20.49 -20.49
C VAL A 73 -5.64 20.60 -18.97
N GLU A 74 -6.48 19.88 -18.22
CA GLU A 74 -6.36 19.76 -16.76
C GLU A 74 -5.92 18.34 -16.40
N VAL A 75 -4.81 18.22 -15.66
CA VAL A 75 -4.31 16.94 -15.14
C VAL A 75 -4.65 16.85 -13.67
N ARG A 76 -5.63 16.01 -13.32
CA ARG A 76 -6.03 15.77 -11.93
C ARG A 76 -5.13 14.74 -11.27
N ALA A 77 -5.02 14.80 -9.95
CA ALA A 77 -4.41 13.74 -9.17
C ALA A 77 -5.31 12.49 -9.13
N VAL A 78 -4.74 11.33 -8.79
CA VAL A 78 -5.52 10.13 -8.49
C VAL A 78 -6.55 10.40 -7.38
N GLU A 79 -7.76 9.89 -7.59
CA GLU A 79 -8.80 9.91 -6.56
C GLU A 79 -8.44 8.95 -5.43
N ARG A 80 -8.71 9.35 -4.18
CA ARG A 80 -8.43 8.55 -2.98
C ARG A 80 -9.74 8.26 -2.22
N PRO A 81 -9.99 7.01 -1.80
CA PRO A 81 -9.17 5.82 -2.06
C PRO A 81 -9.13 5.40 -3.54
N GLN A 82 -7.93 5.11 -4.03
CA GLN A 82 -7.66 4.64 -5.37
C GLN A 82 -8.05 3.17 -5.49
N HIS A 83 -8.97 2.90 -6.40
CA HIS A 83 -9.40 1.54 -6.71
C HIS A 83 -8.49 0.96 -7.78
N VAL A 84 -7.77 -0.11 -7.45
CA VAL A 84 -6.99 -0.89 -8.41
C VAL A 84 -7.80 -2.12 -8.79
N PRO A 85 -8.13 -2.32 -10.07
CA PRO A 85 -8.90 -3.50 -10.50
C PRO A 85 -8.17 -4.80 -10.15
N GLY A 86 -8.90 -5.81 -9.69
CA GLY A 86 -8.32 -7.10 -9.29
C GLY A 86 -8.06 -7.17 -7.79
N ALA A 87 -8.76 -8.08 -7.11
CA ALA A 87 -8.61 -8.33 -5.68
C ALA A 87 -7.85 -9.64 -5.44
N PRO A 88 -7.14 -9.78 -4.29
CA PRO A 88 -6.88 -8.76 -3.26
C PRO A 88 -5.71 -7.81 -3.62
N LEU A 89 -5.66 -6.63 -2.98
CA LEU A 89 -4.54 -5.70 -3.13
C LEU A 89 -3.23 -6.33 -2.61
N ARG A 90 -2.23 -6.35 -3.47
CA ARG A 90 -0.89 -6.84 -3.19
C ARG A 90 0.11 -5.79 -3.66
N PHE A 91 1.13 -5.55 -2.85
CA PHE A 91 2.15 -4.55 -3.13
C PHE A 91 3.48 -5.21 -3.44
N LEU A 92 4.28 -4.54 -4.27
CA LEU A 92 5.70 -4.79 -4.47
C LEU A 92 6.41 -3.49 -4.16
N LEU A 93 7.38 -3.51 -3.26
CA LEU A 93 8.08 -2.30 -2.83
C LEU A 93 9.51 -2.30 -3.36
N ASP A 94 9.99 -1.13 -3.78
CA ASP A 94 11.39 -0.93 -4.12
C ASP A 94 12.34 -1.19 -2.93
N VAL A 95 13.63 -1.32 -3.22
CA VAL A 95 14.68 -1.66 -2.24
C VAL A 95 14.80 -0.62 -1.10
N HIS A 96 14.38 0.63 -1.33
CA HIS A 96 14.47 1.73 -0.37
C HIS A 96 13.28 1.78 0.60
N LEU A 97 12.23 1.00 0.35
CA LEU A 97 10.99 1.01 1.13
C LEU A 97 10.87 -0.17 2.10
N GLY A 98 11.98 -0.77 2.52
CA GLY A 98 11.99 -1.94 3.40
C GLY A 98 11.33 -1.72 4.77
N THR A 99 11.37 -0.52 5.33
CA THR A 99 10.66 -0.20 6.59
C THR A 99 9.15 -0.14 6.37
N LEU A 100 8.71 0.47 5.26
CA LEU A 100 7.31 0.50 4.86
C LEU A 100 6.78 -0.92 4.61
N ALA A 101 7.53 -1.76 3.90
CA ALA A 101 7.16 -3.16 3.66
C ALA A 101 6.90 -3.92 4.97
N ARG A 102 7.79 -3.80 5.96
CA ARG A 102 7.63 -4.43 7.28
C ARG A 102 6.37 -3.94 8.00
N ARG A 103 6.05 -2.66 7.91
CA ARG A 103 4.86 -2.07 8.54
C ARG A 103 3.56 -2.47 7.85
N LEU A 104 3.54 -2.54 6.52
CA LEU A 104 2.41 -3.10 5.78
C LEU A 104 2.16 -4.56 6.16
N ARG A 105 3.21 -5.39 6.22
CA ARG A 105 3.13 -6.79 6.67
C ARG A 105 2.62 -6.93 8.11
N LEU A 106 3.08 -6.05 9.01
CA LEU A 106 2.60 -6.00 10.38
C LEU A 106 1.07 -5.82 10.44
N LEU A 107 0.52 -5.02 9.54
CA LEU A 107 -0.92 -4.78 9.40
C LEU A 107 -1.65 -5.86 8.56
N GLY A 108 -0.98 -6.94 8.18
CA GLY A 108 -1.55 -8.05 7.39
C GLY A 108 -1.60 -7.83 5.88
N VAL A 109 -1.07 -6.72 5.39
CA VAL A 109 -1.07 -6.39 3.96
C VAL A 109 0.01 -7.21 3.25
N ASP A 110 -0.34 -7.84 2.12
CA ASP A 110 0.61 -8.56 1.26
C ASP A 110 1.57 -7.56 0.60
N ALA A 111 2.80 -7.50 1.10
CA ALA A 111 3.82 -6.56 0.66
C ALA A 111 5.12 -7.30 0.34
N ALA A 112 5.32 -7.63 -0.93
CA ALA A 112 6.57 -8.20 -1.42
C ALA A 112 7.69 -7.15 -1.38
N TYR A 113 8.86 -7.57 -0.94
CA TYR A 113 10.06 -6.75 -0.83
C TYR A 113 11.26 -7.69 -0.70
N GLU A 114 12.30 -7.40 -1.48
CA GLU A 114 13.60 -8.05 -1.42
C GLU A 114 14.66 -6.99 -1.16
N SER A 115 15.66 -7.33 -0.34
CA SER A 115 16.78 -6.43 -0.03
C SER A 115 17.83 -6.40 -1.14
N GLU A 116 17.84 -7.41 -2.00
CA GLU A 116 18.71 -7.46 -3.17
C GLU A 116 18.08 -6.64 -4.31
N ASP A 117 18.89 -5.78 -4.92
CA ASP A 117 18.46 -4.98 -6.05
C ASP A 117 18.51 -5.80 -7.34
N ILE A 118 17.33 -6.25 -7.79
CA ILE A 118 17.14 -6.96 -9.05
C ILE A 118 17.08 -6.02 -10.27
N GLY A 119 17.11 -4.71 -10.04
CA GLY A 119 17.03 -3.65 -11.04
C GLY A 119 15.61 -3.33 -11.50
N ASP A 120 15.41 -2.07 -11.93
CA ASP A 120 14.13 -1.54 -12.38
C ASP A 120 13.38 -2.39 -13.42
N PRO A 121 14.02 -2.93 -14.48
CA PRO A 121 13.31 -3.73 -15.47
C PRO A 121 12.72 -5.00 -14.87
N ALA A 122 13.47 -5.70 -14.02
CA ALA A 122 13.02 -6.94 -13.39
C ALA A 122 11.93 -6.66 -12.35
N LEU A 123 12.06 -5.58 -11.59
CA LEU A 123 11.06 -5.17 -10.62
C LEU A 123 9.73 -4.77 -11.29
N ALA A 124 9.79 -4.02 -12.39
CA ALA A 124 8.62 -3.67 -13.19
C ALA A 124 7.95 -4.92 -13.79
N ALA A 125 8.72 -5.82 -14.41
CA ALA A 125 8.20 -7.06 -14.97
C ALA A 125 7.51 -7.94 -13.91
N ARG A 126 8.16 -8.13 -12.76
CA ARG A 126 7.58 -8.86 -11.63
C ARG A 126 6.30 -8.23 -11.11
N SER A 127 6.24 -6.90 -11.02
CA SER A 127 5.02 -6.20 -10.60
C SER A 127 3.84 -6.52 -11.53
N ALA A 128 4.10 -6.63 -12.83
CA ALA A 128 3.09 -6.94 -13.84
C ALA A 128 2.67 -8.40 -13.81
N ASP A 129 3.64 -9.31 -13.79
CA ASP A 129 3.42 -10.76 -13.78
C ASP A 129 2.64 -11.20 -12.54
N GLU A 130 2.99 -10.67 -11.37
CA GLU A 130 2.31 -10.98 -10.12
C GLU A 130 1.07 -10.11 -9.84
N ARG A 131 0.78 -9.12 -10.71
CA ARG A 131 -0.26 -8.10 -10.51
C ARG A 131 -0.18 -7.46 -9.12
N ARG A 132 0.97 -6.87 -8.83
CA ARG A 132 1.25 -6.11 -7.62
C ARG A 132 1.33 -4.63 -7.93
N VAL A 133 0.77 -3.80 -7.07
CA VAL A 133 0.97 -2.35 -7.12
C VAL A 133 2.43 -2.07 -6.73
N LEU A 134 3.19 -1.52 -7.67
CA LEU A 134 4.59 -1.15 -7.45
C LEU A 134 4.68 0.17 -6.67
N LEU A 135 5.19 0.12 -5.45
CA LEU A 135 5.45 1.30 -4.64
C LEU A 135 6.91 1.70 -4.81
N SER A 136 7.15 2.95 -5.22
CA SER A 136 8.50 3.47 -5.34
C SER A 136 8.60 4.96 -5.07
N ARG A 137 9.80 5.39 -4.70
CA ARG A 137 10.21 6.80 -4.72
C ARG A 137 10.97 7.20 -5.98
N ASP A 138 11.23 6.26 -6.88
CA ASP A 138 11.87 6.52 -8.15
C ASP A 138 10.79 6.78 -9.22
N ARG A 139 10.82 7.99 -9.77
CA ARG A 139 9.92 8.38 -10.86
C ARG A 139 10.25 7.63 -12.16
N GLY A 140 11.53 7.39 -12.44
CA GLY A 140 11.98 6.66 -13.62
C GLY A 140 11.42 5.24 -13.65
N LEU A 141 11.41 4.57 -12.50
CA LEU A 141 10.76 3.27 -12.35
C LEU A 141 9.25 3.34 -12.63
N LEU A 142 8.56 4.37 -12.15
CA LEU A 142 7.11 4.54 -12.36
C LEU A 142 6.72 5.08 -13.76
N HIS A 143 7.68 5.51 -14.57
CA HIS A 143 7.49 5.84 -15.99
C HIS A 143 7.58 4.61 -16.91
N ARG A 144 7.89 3.43 -16.37
CA ARG A 144 7.98 2.20 -17.16
C ARG A 144 6.59 1.75 -17.61
N ARG A 145 6.47 1.40 -18.89
CA ARG A 145 5.20 0.99 -19.51
C ARG A 145 4.79 -0.43 -19.13
N GLU A 146 5.73 -1.22 -18.65
CA GLU A 146 5.55 -2.60 -18.27
C GLU A 146 4.77 -2.74 -16.95
N ILE A 147 4.76 -1.70 -16.11
CA ILE A 147 4.09 -1.77 -14.80
C ILE A 147 2.58 -1.93 -14.98
N TRP A 148 2.00 -2.83 -14.20
CA TRP A 148 0.56 -3.05 -14.21
C TRP A 148 -0.20 -1.98 -13.42
N ALA A 149 0.33 -1.63 -12.25
CA ALA A 149 -0.14 -0.54 -11.41
C ALA A 149 1.05 -0.05 -10.56
N GLY A 150 1.06 1.23 -10.20
CA GLY A 150 2.11 1.80 -9.37
C GLY A 150 1.65 2.99 -8.56
N ALA A 151 2.49 3.38 -7.60
CA ALA A 151 2.29 4.56 -6.79
C ALA A 151 3.62 5.16 -6.32
N TYR A 152 3.72 6.48 -6.46
CA TYR A 152 4.80 7.26 -5.88
C TYR A 152 4.60 7.40 -4.37
N VAL A 153 5.66 7.13 -3.60
CA VAL A 153 5.68 7.33 -2.15
C VAL A 153 6.24 8.70 -1.83
N TYR A 154 5.42 9.59 -1.27
CA TYR A 154 5.75 11.02 -1.21
C TYR A 154 6.78 11.38 -0.12
N SER A 155 6.74 10.71 1.03
CA SER A 155 7.57 11.04 2.20
C SER A 155 8.77 10.11 2.37
N ASP A 156 9.82 10.57 3.04
CA ASP A 156 10.97 9.75 3.49
C ASP A 156 10.78 9.27 4.92
N ARG A 157 9.80 9.83 5.63
CA ARG A 157 9.49 9.46 7.01
C ARG A 157 8.59 8.22 7.01
N PRO A 158 9.01 7.11 7.65
CA PRO A 158 8.24 5.87 7.61
C PRO A 158 6.78 5.97 8.06
N ASP A 159 6.46 6.87 9.01
CA ASP A 159 5.08 7.06 9.51
C ASP A 159 4.20 7.69 8.43
N ASP A 160 4.70 8.71 7.74
CA ASP A 160 3.99 9.33 6.62
C ASP A 160 3.86 8.39 5.42
N GLN A 161 4.89 7.59 5.13
CA GLN A 161 4.84 6.60 4.05
C GLN A 161 3.70 5.61 4.26
N LEU A 162 3.57 5.11 5.50
CA LEU A 162 2.50 4.20 5.86
C LEU A 162 1.14 4.88 5.72
N ARG A 163 0.97 6.07 6.30
CA ARG A 163 -0.26 6.86 6.22
C ARG A 163 -0.67 7.16 4.78
N ASP A 164 0.28 7.54 3.93
CA ASP A 164 0.05 7.83 2.52
C ASP A 164 -0.47 6.61 1.76
N VAL A 165 0.18 5.44 1.93
CA VAL A 165 -0.25 4.20 1.27
C VAL A 165 -1.60 3.70 1.78
N LEU A 166 -1.83 3.74 3.09
CA LEU A 166 -3.11 3.32 3.69
C LEU A 166 -4.24 4.26 3.26
N GLY A 167 -4.03 5.57 3.29
CA GLY A 167 -5.02 6.55 2.84
C GLY A 167 -5.25 6.54 1.32
N ARG A 168 -4.23 6.17 0.53
CA ARG A 168 -4.35 6.03 -0.92
C ARG A 168 -5.13 4.79 -1.31
N PHE A 169 -4.85 3.62 -0.71
CA PHE A 169 -5.39 2.35 -1.22
C PHE A 169 -6.45 1.70 -0.32
N ALA A 170 -6.57 2.14 0.93
CA ALA A 170 -7.47 1.55 1.93
C ALA A 170 -7.49 0.00 1.92
N PRO A 171 -6.32 -0.68 1.97
CA PRO A 171 -6.29 -2.13 1.95
C PRO A 171 -6.95 -2.71 3.21
N HIS A 172 -7.53 -3.90 3.10
CA HIS A 172 -8.04 -4.61 4.27
C HIS A 172 -6.91 -4.89 5.27
N LEU A 173 -7.07 -4.45 6.51
CA LEU A 173 -6.08 -4.63 7.57
C LEU A 173 -6.43 -5.88 8.39
N ALA A 174 -5.46 -6.78 8.52
CA ALA A 174 -5.55 -7.98 9.35
C ALA A 174 -4.23 -8.14 10.13
N PRO A 175 -3.99 -7.32 11.17
CA PRO A 175 -2.71 -7.29 11.85
C PRO A 175 -2.28 -8.67 12.36
N TRP A 176 -0.96 -8.87 12.42
CA TRP A 176 -0.36 -10.11 12.96
C TRP A 176 -0.69 -11.39 12.17
N THR A 177 -1.13 -11.28 10.92
CA THR A 177 -1.37 -12.43 10.03
C THR A 177 -0.22 -12.72 9.07
N ARG A 178 0.74 -11.78 8.92
CA ARG A 178 1.90 -11.92 8.03
C ARG A 178 3.22 -11.68 8.74
N CYS A 179 4.23 -12.44 8.35
CA CYS A 179 5.58 -12.31 8.82
C CYS A 179 6.17 -10.99 8.34
N THR A 180 6.58 -10.13 9.26
CA THR A 180 7.25 -8.86 8.92
C THR A 180 8.57 -9.08 8.17
N ALA A 181 9.21 -10.24 8.34
CA ALA A 181 10.48 -10.56 7.67
C ALA A 181 10.28 -11.08 6.23
N CYS A 182 9.43 -12.10 6.02
CA CYS A 182 9.31 -12.77 4.72
C CYS A 182 7.95 -12.61 4.02
N ASN A 183 6.96 -11.93 4.64
CA ASN A 183 5.58 -11.78 4.15
C ASN A 183 4.68 -13.04 4.24
N GLY A 184 5.26 -14.19 4.62
CA GLY A 184 4.55 -15.47 4.79
C GLY A 184 3.52 -15.48 5.91
N PRO A 185 2.54 -16.40 5.88
CA PRO A 185 1.46 -16.42 6.85
C PRO A 185 1.96 -16.80 8.26
N LEU A 186 1.38 -16.13 9.26
CA LEU A 186 1.60 -16.42 10.66
C LEU A 186 0.52 -17.37 11.19
N LYS A 187 0.94 -18.36 11.97
CA LYS A 187 0.06 -19.18 12.81
C LYS A 187 0.22 -18.75 14.26
N THR A 188 -0.86 -18.87 15.04
CA THR A 188 -0.77 -18.76 16.50
C THR A 188 0.19 -19.82 17.02
N ALA A 189 1.05 -19.42 17.93
CA ALA A 189 2.04 -20.31 18.51
C ALA A 189 1.99 -20.21 20.03
N ASP A 190 1.72 -21.33 20.68
CA ASP A 190 1.78 -21.44 22.14
C ASP A 190 3.23 -21.66 22.57
N LYS A 191 3.56 -21.14 23.75
CA LYS A 191 4.92 -21.17 24.33
C LYS A 191 5.50 -22.59 24.40
N ASP A 192 4.65 -23.58 24.66
CA ASP A 192 5.05 -24.99 24.76
C ASP A 192 5.58 -25.53 23.42
N THR A 193 4.96 -25.12 22.30
CA THR A 193 5.31 -25.55 20.94
C THR A 193 6.63 -24.97 20.42
N VAL A 194 7.10 -23.87 21.02
CA VAL A 194 8.26 -23.09 20.52
C VAL A 194 9.43 -23.09 21.51
N SER A 195 9.23 -23.73 22.67
CA SER A 195 10.20 -23.80 23.75
C SER A 195 11.56 -24.35 23.30
N ASP A 196 11.60 -25.25 22.33
CA ASP A 196 12.83 -25.86 21.78
C ASP A 196 13.67 -24.90 20.93
N HIS A 197 13.07 -23.85 20.36
CA HIS A 197 13.75 -22.85 19.52
C HIS A 197 14.21 -21.60 20.28
N LEU A 198 13.83 -21.46 21.55
CA LEU A 198 14.21 -20.32 22.38
C LEU A 198 15.53 -20.60 23.12
N GLU A 199 16.53 -19.74 22.91
CA GLU A 199 17.76 -19.76 23.72
C GLU A 199 17.41 -19.71 25.23
N HIS A 200 18.21 -20.42 26.03
CA HIS A 200 17.87 -20.81 27.40
C HIS A 200 17.56 -19.61 28.35
N GLY A 201 18.03 -18.40 28.02
CA GLY A 201 17.75 -17.16 28.76
C GLY A 201 16.39 -16.50 28.48
N THR A 202 15.75 -16.81 27.34
CA THR A 202 14.51 -16.15 26.87
C THR A 202 13.25 -16.89 27.32
N ARG A 203 13.37 -18.13 27.79
CA ARG A 203 12.23 -19.01 28.13
C ARG A 203 11.36 -18.53 29.31
N LYS A 204 11.89 -17.73 30.24
CA LYS A 204 11.19 -17.42 31.50
C LYS A 204 10.25 -16.21 31.46
N SER A 205 10.34 -15.30 30.49
CA SER A 205 9.68 -13.98 30.60
C SER A 205 8.86 -13.49 29.40
N TYR A 206 8.76 -14.26 28.31
CA TYR A 206 8.11 -13.78 27.08
C TYR A 206 6.96 -14.68 26.62
N ASP A 207 5.82 -14.05 26.33
CA ASP A 207 4.63 -14.70 25.77
C ASP A 207 4.76 -14.73 24.24
N VAL A 208 5.07 -15.92 23.69
CA VAL A 208 5.04 -16.18 22.24
C VAL A 208 3.59 -16.08 21.78
N PHE A 209 3.36 -15.44 20.63
CA PHE A 209 2.01 -15.30 20.08
C PHE A 209 1.89 -15.72 18.61
N ALA A 210 2.99 -15.79 17.86
CA ALA A 210 2.95 -16.18 16.46
C ALA A 210 4.26 -16.82 15.97
N GLN A 211 4.14 -17.71 14.99
CA GLN A 211 5.26 -18.29 14.24
C GLN A 211 4.96 -18.21 12.73
N CYS A 212 5.97 -17.85 11.94
CA CYS A 212 5.86 -17.92 10.48
C CYS A 212 5.92 -19.36 10.00
N THR A 213 5.06 -19.69 9.04
CA THR A 213 5.01 -21.02 8.41
C THR A 213 6.01 -21.22 7.27
N GLU A 214 6.72 -20.16 6.87
CA GLU A 214 7.69 -20.21 5.76
C GLU A 214 9.15 -20.09 6.24
N CYS A 215 9.44 -19.13 7.13
CA CYS A 215 10.81 -18.91 7.64
C CYS A 215 11.00 -19.29 9.12
N ASP A 216 10.00 -19.95 9.72
CA ASP A 216 9.98 -20.41 11.12
C ASP A 216 10.19 -19.34 12.19
N ARG A 217 10.26 -18.06 11.80
CA ARG A 217 10.48 -16.93 12.70
C ARG A 217 9.39 -16.83 13.75
N VAL A 218 9.80 -16.73 15.00
CA VAL A 218 8.95 -16.65 16.19
C VAL A 218 8.78 -15.20 16.63
N TYR A 219 7.58 -14.83 17.05
CA TYR A 219 7.23 -13.52 17.58
C TYR A 219 6.71 -13.64 19.02
N TRP A 220 7.21 -12.79 19.91
CA TRP A 220 6.85 -12.77 21.33
C TRP A 220 6.62 -11.35 21.85
N ARG A 221 5.80 -11.22 22.89
CA ARG A 221 5.44 -9.94 23.51
C ARG A 221 6.57 -9.44 24.39
N GLY A 222 7.25 -8.36 24.00
CA GLY A 222 8.29 -7.69 24.78
C GLY A 222 8.33 -6.18 24.53
N ALA A 223 9.39 -5.46 24.94
CA ALA A 223 9.46 -4.01 24.75
C ALA A 223 9.31 -3.56 23.28
N HIS A 224 9.84 -4.34 22.32
CA HIS A 224 9.66 -4.09 20.89
C HIS A 224 8.19 -4.29 20.45
N HIS A 225 7.45 -5.19 21.10
CA HIS A 225 6.04 -5.43 20.80
C HIS A 225 5.19 -4.19 21.09
N ALA A 226 5.43 -3.48 22.20
CA ALA A 226 4.66 -2.28 22.55
C ALA A 226 4.73 -1.20 21.47
N ARG A 227 5.89 -1.02 20.82
CA ARG A 227 6.04 -0.06 19.71
C ARG A 227 5.29 -0.50 18.45
N LEU A 228 5.31 -1.80 18.14
CA LEU A 228 4.56 -2.33 16.99
C LEU A 228 3.04 -2.27 17.24
N GLU A 229 2.60 -2.54 18.47
CA GLU A 229 1.21 -2.42 18.89
C GLU A 229 0.69 -0.98 18.74
N ALA A 230 1.52 0.02 19.03
CA ALA A 230 1.18 1.42 18.82
C ALA A 230 0.91 1.72 17.33
N ILE A 231 1.76 1.21 16.43
CA ILE A 231 1.56 1.36 14.97
C ILE A 231 0.25 0.68 14.53
N VAL A 232 -0.02 -0.53 15.03
CA VAL A 232 -1.27 -1.26 14.73
C VAL A 232 -2.48 -0.48 15.22
N THR A 233 -2.45 -0.01 16.46
CA THR A 233 -3.56 0.73 17.09
C THR A 233 -3.83 2.03 16.36
N GLU A 234 -2.79 2.80 16.03
CA GLU A 234 -2.91 4.06 15.28
C GLU A 234 -3.51 3.81 13.89
N ALA A 235 -2.99 2.82 13.16
CA ALA A 235 -3.47 2.50 11.82
C ALA A 235 -4.93 2.00 11.81
N LEU A 236 -5.32 1.15 12.77
CA LEU A 236 -6.70 0.69 12.88
C LEU A 236 -7.64 1.83 13.29
N HIS A 237 -7.20 2.72 14.19
CA HIS A 237 -8.01 3.87 14.57
C HIS A 237 -8.24 4.84 13.39
N GLU A 238 -7.22 5.07 12.57
CA GLU A 238 -7.28 6.02 11.44
C GLU A 238 -7.92 5.41 10.18
N PHE A 239 -7.72 4.11 9.91
CA PHE A 239 -8.05 3.48 8.62
C PHE A 239 -8.92 2.22 8.70
N ALA A 240 -9.32 1.74 9.90
CA ALA A 240 -10.30 0.67 9.93
C ALA A 240 -11.62 1.18 9.32
N PRO A 241 -12.30 0.38 8.49
CA PRO A 241 -13.63 0.76 8.03
C PRO A 241 -14.49 1.00 9.27
N ALA A 242 -15.15 2.16 9.34
CA ALA A 242 -16.22 2.37 10.30
C ALA A 242 -17.15 1.17 10.14
N SER A 243 -17.29 0.39 11.20
CA SER A 243 -18.10 -0.83 11.21
C SER A 243 -19.42 -0.54 10.49
N ALA A 244 -19.63 -1.20 9.35
CA ALA A 244 -20.96 -1.30 8.77
C ALA A 244 -21.88 -1.80 9.89
N ASP A 245 -22.96 -1.07 10.11
CA ASP A 245 -23.89 -1.20 11.22
C ASP A 245 -24.02 -2.64 11.72
N ALA A 246 -23.68 -2.84 13.00
CA ALA A 246 -24.19 -3.94 13.79
C ALA A 246 -25.71 -3.80 13.92
N SER A 247 -26.41 -4.12 12.83
CA SER A 247 -27.82 -4.45 12.86
C SER A 247 -27.93 -5.92 13.27
N THR A 248 -28.21 -6.06 14.56
CA THR A 248 -29.07 -7.08 15.17
C THR A 248 -29.26 -8.37 14.37
N ASP A 249 -28.57 -9.43 14.79
CA ASP A 249 -29.33 -10.63 15.13
C ASP A 249 -28.68 -11.39 16.29
N ALA A 250 -29.40 -11.37 17.41
CA ALA A 250 -29.08 -12.10 18.62
C ALA A 250 -29.73 -13.49 18.53
N SER A 251 -28.96 -14.49 18.10
CA SER A 251 -29.04 -15.88 18.57
C SER A 251 -27.84 -16.60 17.97
N THR A 252 -26.96 -17.29 18.68
CA THR A 252 -27.28 -18.54 19.39
C THR A 252 -26.03 -19.00 20.16
N GLY A 253 -26.20 -19.34 21.44
CA GLY A 253 -25.59 -20.50 22.09
C GLY A 253 -24.07 -20.50 22.36
N ALA A 254 -23.69 -20.02 23.55
CA ALA A 254 -22.48 -20.48 24.23
C ALA A 254 -22.73 -21.85 24.90
N PRO A 255 -21.79 -22.82 24.86
CA PRO A 255 -21.76 -23.89 25.84
C PRO A 255 -20.75 -23.56 26.94
N ALA A 256 -21.26 -23.14 28.10
CA ALA A 256 -20.52 -23.18 29.36
C ALA A 256 -20.74 -24.56 30.01
N GLY A 257 -19.66 -25.32 30.18
CA GLY A 257 -19.68 -26.59 30.90
C GLY A 257 -18.43 -26.71 31.77
N ALA A 258 -18.52 -26.20 33.01
CA ALA A 258 -17.62 -26.57 34.09
C ALA A 258 -18.40 -27.47 35.07
N PRO A 259 -17.81 -28.57 35.57
CA PRO A 259 -18.52 -29.52 36.42
C PRO A 259 -18.53 -29.05 37.88
N THR A 260 -19.72 -28.99 38.47
CA THR A 260 -19.92 -28.87 39.92
C THR A 260 -20.10 -30.24 40.55
N SER A 261 -19.28 -30.49 41.57
CA SER A 261 -19.37 -31.54 42.56
C SER A 261 -20.72 -31.57 43.29
N ALA A 262 -21.29 -32.76 43.47
CA ALA A 262 -22.26 -33.03 44.53
C ALA A 262 -22.11 -34.49 45.00
N SER A 263 -21.58 -34.64 46.22
CA SER A 263 -21.79 -35.81 47.08
C SER A 263 -23.14 -35.65 47.76
N VAL A 264 -24.01 -36.68 47.76
CA VAL A 264 -24.82 -37.10 48.93
C VAL A 264 -25.16 -38.60 48.77
N ASP A 265 -25.12 -39.27 49.92
CA ASP A 265 -25.26 -40.67 50.28
C ASP A 265 -26.54 -41.42 49.87
N GLY A 266 -26.45 -42.75 49.93
CA GLY A 266 -27.54 -43.60 50.43
C GLY A 266 -27.67 -44.97 49.75
N VAL A 267 -27.02 -46.00 50.31
CA VAL A 267 -27.58 -47.20 50.99
C VAL A 267 -26.42 -48.15 51.33
#